data_AF-A0A9D9LHQ8-F1
#
_entry.id   AF-A0A9D9LHQ8-F1
#
_cell.length_a   1.000
_cell.length_b   1.000
_cell.length_c   1.000
_cell.angle_alpha   90.00
_cell.angle_beta   90.00
_cell.angle_gamma   90.00
#
_symmetry.space_group_name_H-M   'P 1'
#
loop_
_entity.id
_entity.type
_entity.pdbx_description
1 polymer ?
#
loop_
_entity_poly.entity_id
_entity_poly.type
_entity_poly.pdbx_seq_one_letter_code
_entity_poly.pdbx_strand_id
1 'polypeptide(L)'
;MLAVAMGTWLAAAQIPDDELERGFLDPPDSARPRVWWHWMNGNISREGIQADLEWMKRIGIGGFQNFDAAFNTPQVVDQRLVYMTPAWKDAFKYAATLADHLGLEMAIAGSPGWSESGGPWVPPAQAMKKFVWSVTRIEGGELFTGVLARPPSGSGPFQGLPPAGGLLQVDMPPPPDFYADAAVVAFRTPVENITKPRVAPSSGMIDPALLSDGDLLTSVTLPAAPEGKQAWIEFDYGQPQAIRAITLALGGPVHPLALFMGTGIDGPELLASDDGRRFRSILTTPSGGAPQHTVTFPEVRARYYRLAFATRKDPKISNLFDIEGMDLSSFEKPPSEHIIREFVLHAAPRINRFEDKAAFAATPRLGELATPAVEPEAAIAKDGVIDLTAKMRRDGTLDWIPPAGQWTVLRFGYSLLGINNHPASPEATGLEVDKLSGSAVKAYFENYLDQYKDAAGGLMGKRGLGYIITDSWEAGAQNWTDGMI
;
A
#
# COMPACT_ATOMS: atom_id res chain seq x y z
N MET A 1 -38.89 58.58 -72.63
CA MET A 1 -37.88 57.50 -72.57
C MET A 1 -37.04 57.74 -71.34
N LEU A 2 -37.28 56.98 -70.26
CA LEU A 2 -36.52 57.02 -69.02
C LEU A 2 -35.54 55.83 -69.06
N ALA A 3 -34.23 56.07 -69.04
CA ALA A 3 -33.22 55.03 -68.93
C ALA A 3 -32.57 55.11 -67.56
N VAL A 4 -32.82 54.11 -66.73
CA VAL A 4 -32.23 53.91 -65.40
C VAL A 4 -30.88 53.22 -65.58
N ALA A 5 -29.79 53.87 -65.17
CA ALA A 5 -28.47 53.26 -65.09
C ALA A 5 -28.30 52.61 -63.70
N MET A 6 -28.33 51.27 -63.65
CA MET A 6 -27.94 50.51 -62.46
C MET A 6 -26.42 50.34 -62.46
N GLY A 7 -25.74 51.01 -61.54
CA GLY A 7 -24.35 50.73 -61.20
C GLY A 7 -24.27 49.56 -60.23
N THR A 8 -23.72 48.44 -60.66
CA THR A 8 -23.45 47.27 -59.83
C THR A 8 -22.23 47.54 -58.93
N TRP A 9 -22.47 47.71 -57.64
CA TRP A 9 -21.45 47.61 -56.62
C TRP A 9 -21.15 46.13 -56.37
N LEU A 10 -19.97 45.66 -56.78
CA LEU A 10 -19.42 44.37 -56.34
C LEU A 10 -18.93 44.55 -54.89
N ALA A 11 -19.81 44.30 -53.93
CA ALA A 11 -19.41 44.01 -52.57
C ALA A 11 -18.80 42.60 -52.57
N ALA A 12 -17.48 42.50 -52.46
CA ALA A 12 -16.84 41.24 -52.12
C ALA A 12 -17.30 40.86 -50.71
N ALA A 13 -18.17 39.86 -50.60
CA ALA A 13 -18.53 39.27 -49.32
C ALA A 13 -17.26 38.63 -48.73
N GLN A 14 -16.70 39.24 -47.67
CA GLN A 14 -15.77 38.53 -46.79
C GLN A 14 -16.56 37.40 -46.14
N ILE A 15 -16.33 36.17 -46.59
CA ILE A 15 -16.74 34.98 -45.86
C ILE A 15 -16.01 35.06 -44.50
N PRO A 16 -16.72 35.00 -43.37
CA PRO A 16 -16.07 34.96 -42.06
C PRO A 16 -15.10 33.78 -42.04
N ASP A 17 -13.82 34.06 -41.78
CA ASP A 17 -12.78 33.06 -41.61
C ASP A 17 -13.19 32.18 -40.42
N ASP A 18 -13.62 30.93 -40.68
CA ASP A 18 -14.12 30.03 -39.65
C ASP A 18 -12.94 29.60 -38.76
N GLU A 19 -12.84 30.22 -37.57
CA GLU A 19 -11.75 29.96 -36.64
C GLU A 19 -11.67 28.50 -36.20
N LEU A 20 -12.80 27.79 -36.18
CA LEU A 20 -12.85 26.37 -35.86
C LEU A 20 -12.28 25.54 -37.00
N GLU A 21 -12.64 25.85 -38.25
CA GLU A 21 -12.06 25.20 -39.43
C GLU A 21 -10.53 25.43 -39.49
N ARG A 22 -10.09 26.68 -39.30
CA ARG A 22 -8.66 27.03 -39.28
C ARG A 22 -7.91 26.30 -38.17
N GLY A 23 -8.45 26.29 -36.94
CA GLY A 23 -7.87 25.56 -35.81
C GLY A 23 -7.96 24.04 -35.92
N PHE A 24 -8.86 23.51 -36.76
CA PHE A 24 -8.92 22.07 -37.05
C PHE A 24 -7.88 21.66 -38.11
N LEU A 25 -7.69 22.51 -39.14
CA LEU A 25 -6.70 22.29 -40.21
C LEU A 25 -5.25 22.56 -39.75
N ASP A 26 -5.05 23.55 -38.87
CA ASP A 26 -3.78 23.85 -38.22
C ASP A 26 -3.95 23.91 -36.68
N PRO A 27 -3.95 22.75 -36.01
CA PRO A 27 -4.17 22.68 -34.57
C PRO A 27 -3.17 23.50 -33.76
N PRO A 28 -3.64 24.32 -32.79
CA PRO A 28 -2.75 25.08 -31.92
C PRO A 28 -1.95 24.13 -30.99
N ASP A 29 -0.89 24.64 -30.37
CA ASP A 29 -0.04 23.85 -29.46
C ASP A 29 -0.81 23.23 -28.28
N SER A 30 -1.91 23.84 -27.86
CA SER A 30 -2.81 23.29 -26.82
C SER A 30 -3.54 22.02 -27.25
N ALA A 31 -3.66 21.75 -28.56
CA ALA A 31 -4.28 20.55 -29.11
C ALA A 31 -3.27 19.45 -29.44
N ARG A 32 -1.96 19.74 -29.35
CA ARG A 32 -0.91 18.76 -29.63
C ARG A 32 -0.75 17.77 -28.47
N PRO A 33 -0.54 16.48 -28.74
CA PRO A 33 -0.27 15.52 -27.68
C PRO A 33 1.09 15.79 -27.02
N ARG A 34 1.23 15.33 -25.77
CA ARG A 34 2.51 15.23 -25.06
C ARG A 34 2.93 13.76 -25.03
N VAL A 35 4.21 13.51 -24.76
CA VAL A 35 4.76 12.15 -24.62
C VAL A 35 5.49 11.96 -23.30
N TRP A 36 5.47 10.73 -22.77
CA TRP A 36 6.39 10.33 -21.71
C TRP A 36 7.78 10.07 -22.30
N TRP A 37 8.80 10.63 -21.67
CA TRP A 37 10.18 10.53 -22.11
C TRP A 37 11.06 10.07 -20.95
N HIS A 38 11.23 8.75 -20.88
CA HIS A 38 11.97 8.09 -19.81
C HIS A 38 13.46 8.02 -20.14
N TRP A 39 14.27 8.53 -19.23
CA TRP A 39 15.71 8.29 -19.20
C TRP A 39 15.98 6.99 -18.46
N MET A 40 16.30 5.95 -19.23
CA MET A 40 16.38 4.59 -18.71
C MET A 40 17.76 4.30 -18.11
N ASN A 41 17.81 4.23 -16.78
CA ASN A 41 18.96 3.77 -16.00
C ASN A 41 20.27 4.49 -16.35
N GLY A 42 20.20 5.83 -16.45
CA GLY A 42 21.33 6.70 -16.76
C GLY A 42 21.85 6.62 -18.19
N ASN A 43 21.20 5.89 -19.11
CA ASN A 43 21.57 5.87 -20.53
C ASN A 43 21.14 7.17 -21.21
N ILE A 44 21.92 8.23 -21.01
CA ILE A 44 21.60 9.59 -21.44
C ILE A 44 22.81 10.16 -22.19
N SER A 45 22.58 10.75 -23.36
CA SER A 45 23.60 11.49 -24.11
C SER A 45 23.02 12.79 -24.69
N ARG A 46 23.90 13.78 -24.89
CA ARG A 46 23.48 15.08 -25.44
C ARG A 46 22.98 14.96 -26.88
N GLU A 47 23.63 14.09 -27.66
CA GLU A 47 23.28 13.78 -29.04
C GLU A 47 21.89 13.13 -29.12
N GLY A 48 21.60 12.19 -28.21
CA GLY A 48 20.29 11.55 -28.10
C GLY A 48 19.19 12.55 -27.73
N ILE A 49 19.42 13.39 -26.72
CA ILE A 49 18.48 14.46 -26.32
C ILE A 49 18.16 15.37 -27.51
N GLN A 50 19.18 15.78 -28.28
CA GLN A 50 18.96 16.62 -29.45
C GLN A 50 18.10 15.92 -30.51
N ALA A 51 18.46 14.68 -30.86
CA ALA A 51 17.74 13.92 -31.86
C ALA A 51 16.27 13.70 -31.48
N ASP A 52 16.00 13.40 -30.21
CA ASP A 52 14.66 13.17 -29.67
C ASP A 52 13.81 14.44 -29.72
N LEU A 53 14.29 15.57 -29.18
CA LEU A 53 13.49 16.80 -29.12
C LEU A 53 13.25 17.42 -30.50
N GLU A 54 14.25 17.37 -31.39
CA GLU A 54 14.05 17.80 -32.78
C GLU A 54 13.07 16.87 -33.51
N TRP A 55 13.10 15.56 -33.25
CA TRP A 55 12.12 14.62 -33.79
C TRP A 55 10.70 14.95 -33.30
N MET A 56 10.50 15.12 -31.98
CA MET A 56 9.22 15.50 -31.39
C MET A 56 8.65 16.75 -32.06
N LYS A 57 9.47 17.79 -32.26
CA LYS A 57 9.06 19.01 -32.96
C LYS A 57 8.64 18.73 -34.41
N ARG A 58 9.45 17.96 -35.16
CA ARG A 58 9.17 17.64 -36.57
C ARG A 58 7.85 16.89 -36.76
N ILE A 59 7.50 16.00 -35.84
CA ILE A 59 6.26 15.20 -35.93
C ILE A 59 5.05 15.86 -35.25
N GLY A 60 5.21 17.07 -34.70
CA GLY A 60 4.11 17.86 -34.16
C GLY A 60 3.69 17.53 -32.73
N ILE A 61 4.56 16.91 -31.93
CA ILE A 61 4.39 16.79 -30.46
C ILE A 61 4.50 18.18 -29.82
N GLY A 62 3.63 18.47 -28.84
CA GLY A 62 3.57 19.76 -28.16
C GLY A 62 4.47 19.85 -26.92
N GLY A 63 4.95 18.73 -26.41
CA GLY A 63 5.81 18.68 -25.24
C GLY A 63 6.06 17.27 -24.72
N PHE A 64 6.79 17.18 -23.61
CA PHE A 64 7.18 15.92 -23.00
C PHE A 64 7.15 15.97 -21.47
N GLN A 65 7.14 14.78 -20.91
CA GLN A 65 7.10 14.51 -19.48
C GLN A 65 8.31 13.64 -19.16
N ASN A 66 9.31 14.21 -18.48
CA ASN A 66 10.59 13.54 -18.24
C ASN A 66 10.57 12.76 -16.92
N PHE A 67 11.08 11.53 -17.01
CA PHE A 67 11.24 10.60 -15.89
C PHE A 67 12.68 10.09 -15.91
N ASP A 68 13.34 10.06 -14.76
CA ASP A 68 14.61 9.34 -14.61
C ASP A 68 14.32 8.02 -13.91
N ALA A 69 14.25 6.95 -14.69
CA ALA A 69 13.70 5.66 -14.27
C ALA A 69 14.76 4.56 -14.25
N ALA A 70 14.82 3.81 -13.17
CA ALA A 70 15.77 2.71 -13.00
C ALA A 70 15.09 1.35 -13.19
N PHE A 71 15.19 0.83 -14.42
CA PHE A 71 14.92 -0.58 -14.71
C PHE A 71 16.20 -1.32 -15.06
N ASN A 72 16.12 -2.66 -15.11
CA ASN A 72 17.21 -3.50 -15.58
C ASN A 72 17.42 -3.34 -17.09
N THR A 73 17.99 -2.21 -17.49
CA THR A 73 18.31 -1.85 -18.87
C THR A 73 19.82 -2.07 -19.11
N PRO A 74 20.22 -2.71 -20.23
CA PRO A 74 21.63 -2.77 -20.63
C PRO A 74 22.26 -1.38 -20.71
N GLN A 75 23.56 -1.29 -20.44
CA GLN A 75 24.29 -0.05 -20.70
C GLN A 75 24.55 0.08 -22.20
N VAL A 76 24.08 1.18 -22.80
CA VAL A 76 24.24 1.49 -24.23
C VAL A 76 24.97 2.81 -24.48
N VAL A 77 25.48 3.44 -23.43
CA VAL A 77 26.33 4.64 -23.44
C VAL A 77 27.68 4.33 -22.79
N ASP A 78 28.72 5.08 -23.10
CA ASP A 78 30.06 4.90 -22.51
C ASP A 78 30.05 5.04 -20.98
N GLN A 79 29.28 6.00 -20.47
CA GLN A 79 29.12 6.26 -19.04
C GLN A 79 27.67 6.62 -18.73
N ARG A 80 27.07 5.91 -17.78
CA ARG A 80 25.74 6.25 -17.26
C ARG A 80 25.78 7.58 -16.50
N LEU A 81 24.80 8.43 -16.74
CA LEU A 81 24.62 9.66 -15.96
C LEU A 81 23.78 9.36 -14.72
N VAL A 82 24.41 9.48 -13.56
CA VAL A 82 23.80 9.24 -12.25
C VAL A 82 22.93 10.45 -11.87
N TYR A 83 21.71 10.20 -11.39
CA TYR A 83 20.72 11.22 -11.08
C TYR A 83 21.30 12.37 -10.23
N MET A 84 21.01 13.62 -10.61
CA MET A 84 21.43 14.86 -9.93
C MET A 84 22.95 15.07 -9.75
N THR A 85 23.81 14.23 -10.33
CA THR A 85 25.24 14.55 -10.45
C THR A 85 25.48 15.72 -11.43
N PRO A 86 26.64 16.41 -11.39
CA PRO A 86 26.90 17.52 -12.30
C PRO A 86 26.71 17.19 -13.79
N ALA A 87 27.07 15.97 -14.22
CA ALA A 87 26.90 15.53 -15.60
C ALA A 87 25.42 15.32 -15.97
N TRP A 88 24.62 14.75 -15.07
CA TRP A 88 23.17 14.62 -15.27
C TRP A 88 22.49 15.99 -15.31
N LYS A 89 22.87 16.90 -14.40
CA LYS A 89 22.33 18.27 -14.37
C LYS A 89 22.67 19.04 -15.64
N ASP A 90 23.87 18.87 -16.20
CA ASP A 90 24.24 19.47 -17.48
C ASP A 90 23.38 18.93 -18.64
N ALA A 91 23.13 17.62 -18.69
CA ALA A 91 22.24 17.01 -19.67
C ALA A 91 20.79 17.52 -19.52
N PHE A 92 20.28 17.63 -18.29
CA PHE A 92 18.94 18.17 -18.01
C PHE A 92 18.82 19.64 -18.40
N LYS A 93 19.82 20.46 -18.06
CA LYS A 93 19.91 21.86 -18.50
C LYS A 93 19.89 21.97 -20.03
N TYR A 94 20.63 21.11 -20.72
CA TYR A 94 20.64 21.07 -22.17
C TYR A 94 19.26 20.73 -22.74
N ALA A 95 18.58 19.71 -22.20
CA ALA A 95 17.22 19.36 -22.58
C ALA A 95 16.25 20.52 -22.38
N ALA A 96 16.27 21.17 -21.20
CA ALA A 96 15.43 22.33 -20.90
C ALA A 96 15.67 23.51 -21.85
N THR A 97 16.95 23.79 -22.18
CA THR A 97 17.33 24.86 -23.10
C THR A 97 16.84 24.59 -24.51
N LEU A 98 17.01 23.35 -24.99
CA LEU A 98 16.58 22.97 -26.34
C LEU A 98 15.05 22.91 -26.44
N ALA A 99 14.36 22.41 -25.42
CA ALA A 99 12.91 22.39 -25.35
C ALA A 99 12.32 23.80 -25.45
N ASP A 100 12.85 24.75 -24.66
CA ASP A 100 12.44 26.15 -24.69
C ASP A 100 12.66 26.79 -26.08
N HIS A 101 13.79 26.50 -26.74
CA HIS A 101 14.07 26.98 -28.10
C HIS A 101 13.11 26.38 -29.16
N LEU A 102 12.71 25.12 -28.99
CA LEU A 102 11.78 24.43 -29.91
C LEU A 102 10.30 24.74 -29.62
N GLY A 103 10.00 25.42 -28.51
CA GLY A 103 8.64 25.67 -28.04
C GLY A 103 7.93 24.39 -27.58
N LEU A 104 8.67 23.47 -26.97
CA LEU A 104 8.12 22.24 -26.39
C LEU A 104 7.81 22.47 -24.91
N GLU A 105 6.59 22.12 -24.50
CA GLU A 105 6.21 22.08 -23.09
C GLU A 105 7.01 21.00 -22.35
N MET A 106 7.47 21.30 -21.15
CA MET A 106 8.28 20.40 -20.34
C MET A 106 7.67 20.18 -18.96
N ALA A 107 7.54 18.91 -18.59
CA ALA A 107 7.13 18.46 -17.27
C ALA A 107 8.14 17.46 -16.67
N ILE A 108 8.13 17.32 -15.35
CA ILE A 108 8.84 16.26 -14.61
C ILE A 108 7.87 15.45 -13.76
N ALA A 109 8.24 14.24 -13.38
CA ALA A 109 7.55 13.50 -12.33
C ALA A 109 7.63 14.21 -10.97
N GLY A 110 6.72 13.86 -10.06
CA GLY A 110 6.67 14.36 -8.68
C GLY A 110 7.78 13.81 -7.78
N SER A 111 8.50 12.79 -8.23
CA SER A 111 9.65 12.17 -7.56
C SER A 111 10.65 11.61 -8.57
N PRO A 112 11.89 11.29 -8.15
CA PRO A 112 12.77 10.43 -8.95
C PRO A 112 12.11 9.07 -9.20
N GLY A 113 12.36 8.45 -10.35
CA GLY A 113 11.50 7.38 -10.86
C GLY A 113 10.26 7.98 -11.53
N TRP A 114 9.07 7.51 -11.11
CA TRP A 114 7.81 8.08 -11.55
C TRP A 114 6.80 8.34 -10.43
N SER A 115 6.78 7.53 -9.36
CA SER A 115 5.76 7.63 -8.29
C SER A 115 6.34 7.40 -6.89
N GLU A 116 5.85 8.07 -5.84
CA GLU A 116 4.94 9.25 -5.90
C GLU A 116 5.70 10.50 -5.47
N SER A 117 6.04 10.56 -4.18
CA SER A 117 6.73 11.70 -3.56
C SER A 117 7.65 11.20 -2.44
N GLY A 118 8.61 10.36 -2.84
CA GLY A 118 9.68 9.85 -1.99
C GLY A 118 11.06 10.31 -2.45
N GLY A 119 12.04 10.12 -1.57
CA GLY A 119 13.44 10.41 -1.85
C GLY A 119 14.31 10.29 -0.59
N PRO A 120 15.64 10.20 -0.73
CA PRO A 120 16.57 9.98 0.40
C PRO A 120 16.59 11.13 1.42
N TRP A 121 16.03 12.29 1.07
CA TRP A 121 15.91 13.45 1.95
C TRP A 121 14.67 13.43 2.85
N VAL A 122 13.76 12.46 2.71
CA VAL A 122 12.59 12.32 3.59
C VAL A 122 13.00 11.62 4.89
N PRO A 123 13.05 12.32 6.05
CA PRO A 123 13.39 11.69 7.30
C PRO A 123 12.24 10.77 7.77
N PRO A 124 12.52 9.71 8.56
CA PRO A 124 11.50 8.80 9.08
C PRO A 124 10.29 9.48 9.74
N ALA A 125 10.51 10.56 10.49
CA ALA A 125 9.42 11.30 11.14
C ALA A 125 8.44 11.96 10.14
N GLN A 126 8.90 12.26 8.92
CA GLN A 126 8.09 12.84 7.85
C GLN A 126 7.61 11.79 6.84
N ALA A 127 7.92 10.51 7.04
CA ALA A 127 7.49 9.44 6.14
C ALA A 127 6.08 8.94 6.47
N MET A 128 5.48 8.18 5.54
CA MET A 128 4.17 7.55 5.71
C MET A 128 4.11 6.61 6.93
N LYS A 129 3.02 6.70 7.69
CA LYS A 129 2.86 6.03 9.00
C LYS A 129 1.63 5.12 9.02
N LYS A 130 1.72 4.08 9.85
CA LYS A 130 0.59 3.24 10.25
C LYS A 130 0.45 3.21 11.76
N PHE A 131 -0.78 3.03 12.25
CA PHE A 131 -1.01 2.65 13.63
C PHE A 131 -0.43 1.27 13.95
N VAL A 132 0.07 1.12 15.18
CA VAL A 132 0.48 -0.14 15.79
C VAL A 132 -0.01 -0.18 17.23
N TRP A 133 -0.19 -1.36 17.79
CA TRP A 133 -0.59 -1.50 19.19
C TRP A 133 -0.03 -2.74 19.86
N SER A 134 0.05 -2.68 21.18
CA SER A 134 0.26 -3.82 22.06
C SER A 134 -0.90 -3.93 23.05
N VAL A 135 -1.07 -5.12 23.61
CA VAL A 135 -2.13 -5.43 24.57
C VAL A 135 -1.52 -5.87 25.89
N THR A 136 -1.97 -5.31 27.00
CA THR A 136 -1.63 -5.80 28.35
C THR A 136 -2.93 -6.10 29.11
N ARG A 137 -3.01 -7.27 29.76
CA ARG A 137 -4.14 -7.63 30.62
C ARG A 137 -3.78 -7.35 32.07
N ILE A 138 -4.67 -6.67 32.79
CA ILE A 138 -4.44 -6.22 34.16
C ILE A 138 -5.63 -6.63 35.02
N GLU A 139 -5.36 -7.22 36.19
CA GLU A 139 -6.36 -7.44 37.22
C GLU A 139 -6.57 -6.14 38.02
N GLY A 140 -7.81 -5.73 38.18
CA GLY A 140 -8.20 -4.53 38.90
C GLY A 140 -8.54 -4.78 40.37
N GLY A 141 -8.60 -3.71 41.15
CA GLY A 141 -8.83 -3.73 42.60
C GLY A 141 -7.58 -3.37 43.41
N GLU A 142 -6.39 -3.49 42.81
CA GLU A 142 -5.11 -3.14 43.43
C GLU A 142 -4.26 -2.26 42.50
N LEU A 143 -3.16 -1.71 43.02
CA LEU A 143 -2.23 -0.93 42.22
C LEU A 143 -1.49 -1.84 41.23
N PHE A 144 -1.66 -1.57 39.94
CA PHE A 144 -0.75 -2.05 38.92
C PHE A 144 0.47 -1.14 38.83
N THR A 145 1.66 -1.75 38.83
CA THR A 145 2.94 -1.09 38.55
C THR A 145 3.75 -1.99 37.66
N GLY A 146 3.94 -1.57 36.41
CA GLY A 146 4.65 -2.38 35.42
C GLY A 146 4.90 -1.62 34.13
N VAL A 147 5.77 -2.18 33.29
CA VAL A 147 6.03 -1.67 31.94
C VAL A 147 4.99 -2.25 31.00
N LEU A 148 4.23 -1.40 30.32
CA LEU A 148 3.33 -1.84 29.26
C LEU A 148 4.14 -2.38 28.09
N ALA A 149 3.70 -3.50 27.51
CA ALA A 149 4.34 -4.07 26.32
C ALA A 149 4.52 -2.99 25.25
N ARG A 150 5.67 -2.95 24.59
CA ARG A 150 5.92 -1.98 23.52
C ARG A 150 5.28 -2.48 22.23
N PRO A 151 4.52 -1.66 21.49
CA PRO A 151 4.07 -2.00 20.14
C PRO A 151 5.25 -2.20 19.17
N PRO A 152 5.04 -2.91 18.05
CA PRO A 152 6.07 -3.09 17.03
C PRO A 152 6.62 -1.76 16.47
N SER A 153 7.93 -1.66 16.30
CA SER A 153 8.62 -0.51 15.65
C SER A 153 8.93 -0.72 14.18
N GLY A 154 8.78 -1.95 13.70
CA GLY A 154 9.12 -2.35 12.34
C GLY A 154 8.34 -1.58 11.28
N SER A 155 9.06 -1.20 10.23
CA SER A 155 8.48 -0.72 8.99
C SER A 155 7.69 -1.83 8.27
N GLY A 156 6.56 -1.48 7.65
CA GLY A 156 5.74 -2.40 6.85
C GLY A 156 4.24 -2.12 6.95
N PRO A 157 3.37 -2.99 6.41
CA PRO A 157 1.96 -2.67 6.19
C PRO A 157 1.06 -2.82 7.42
N PHE A 158 1.39 -3.70 8.38
CA PHE A 158 0.51 -3.98 9.52
C PHE A 158 1.30 -4.52 10.71
N GLN A 159 1.09 -3.94 11.91
CA GLN A 159 1.81 -4.33 13.13
C GLN A 159 3.33 -4.48 12.87
N GLY A 160 3.93 -5.62 13.22
CA GLY A 160 5.34 -5.91 12.98
C GLY A 160 5.66 -6.53 11.61
N LEU A 161 4.66 -6.74 10.73
CA LEU A 161 4.92 -7.39 9.45
C LEU A 161 5.83 -6.51 8.57
N PRO A 162 6.88 -7.09 7.97
CA PRO A 162 7.75 -6.36 7.06
C PRO A 162 7.02 -6.03 5.74
N PRO A 163 7.53 -5.07 4.94
CA PRO A 163 7.03 -4.82 3.60
C PRO A 163 7.16 -6.08 2.73
N ALA A 164 6.15 -6.37 1.91
CA ALA A 164 6.30 -7.33 0.82
C ALA A 164 7.11 -6.66 -0.30
N GLY A 165 8.09 -7.36 -0.88
CA GLY A 165 8.85 -6.83 -2.02
C GLY A 165 7.93 -6.49 -3.20
N GLY A 166 8.08 -5.29 -3.76
CA GLY A 166 7.34 -4.87 -4.96
C GLY A 166 8.05 -5.31 -6.24
N LEU A 167 7.28 -5.63 -7.30
CA LEU A 167 7.83 -6.02 -8.61
C LEU A 167 8.77 -4.98 -9.22
N LEU A 168 8.55 -3.70 -8.88
CA LEU A 168 9.23 -2.55 -9.44
C LEU A 168 10.18 -1.88 -8.45
N GLN A 169 10.36 -2.47 -7.26
CA GLN A 169 11.33 -1.97 -6.29
C GLN A 169 12.72 -2.47 -6.64
N VAL A 170 13.67 -1.54 -6.66
CA VAL A 170 15.10 -1.86 -6.66
C VAL A 170 15.50 -2.48 -5.32
N ASP A 171 16.48 -3.38 -5.33
CA ASP A 171 17.01 -3.99 -4.11
C ASP A 171 17.65 -2.91 -3.23
N MET A 172 17.02 -2.63 -2.10
CA MET A 172 17.41 -1.58 -1.17
C MET A 172 17.57 -2.15 0.23
N PRO A 173 18.42 -1.54 1.08
CA PRO A 173 18.46 -1.87 2.49
C PRO A 173 17.05 -1.79 3.10
N PRO A 174 16.73 -2.63 4.10
CA PRO A 174 15.45 -2.55 4.80
C PRO A 174 15.19 -1.13 5.31
N PRO A 175 13.95 -0.63 5.20
CA PRO A 175 13.60 0.69 5.73
C PRO A 175 13.87 0.76 7.24
N PRO A 176 14.26 1.93 7.75
CA PRO A 176 14.60 2.07 9.16
C PRO A 176 13.38 1.82 10.06
N ASP A 177 13.64 1.37 11.28
CA ASP A 177 12.63 1.34 12.33
C ASP A 177 12.31 2.78 12.80
N PHE A 178 11.04 3.02 13.09
CA PHE A 178 10.58 4.25 13.73
C PHE A 178 9.36 3.94 14.59
N TYR A 179 9.31 4.53 15.77
CA TYR A 179 8.19 4.35 16.68
C TYR A 179 7.97 5.58 17.54
N ALA A 180 6.70 5.96 17.69
CA ALA A 180 6.26 6.89 18.72
C ALA A 180 4.90 6.45 19.30
N ASP A 181 4.68 6.79 20.56
CA ASP A 181 3.41 6.58 21.25
C ASP A 181 2.34 7.55 20.72
N ALA A 182 1.10 7.08 20.63
CA ALA A 182 -0.06 7.88 20.22
C ALA A 182 -1.05 8.03 21.39
N ALA A 183 -1.48 6.92 21.97
CA ALA A 183 -2.46 6.92 23.05
C ALA A 183 -2.34 5.65 23.90
N VAL A 184 -2.75 5.72 25.17
CA VAL A 184 -2.92 4.54 26.02
C VAL A 184 -4.34 4.54 26.54
N VAL A 185 -5.11 3.50 26.22
CA VAL A 185 -6.51 3.40 26.66
C VAL A 185 -6.76 2.07 27.36
N ALA A 186 -7.67 2.07 28.32
CA ALA A 186 -8.09 0.88 29.03
C ALA A 186 -9.60 0.68 28.96
N PHE A 187 -10.03 -0.57 28.89
CA PHE A 187 -11.44 -0.96 28.97
C PHE A 187 -11.59 -2.30 29.66
N ARG A 188 -12.79 -2.60 30.16
CA ARG A 188 -13.08 -3.91 30.78
C ARG A 188 -12.92 -5.00 29.74
N THR A 189 -12.10 -6.01 30.04
CA THR A 189 -11.89 -7.18 29.18
C THR A 189 -13.22 -7.88 28.92
N PRO A 190 -13.67 -7.99 27.66
CA PRO A 190 -14.83 -8.80 27.33
C PRO A 190 -14.60 -10.26 27.71
N VAL A 191 -15.62 -10.92 28.26
CA VAL A 191 -15.54 -12.32 28.66
C VAL A 191 -15.62 -13.21 27.42
N GLU A 192 -14.58 -14.00 27.18
CA GLU A 192 -14.52 -15.03 26.14
C GLU A 192 -14.78 -16.41 26.80
N ASN A 193 -16.00 -16.94 26.68
CA ASN A 193 -16.35 -18.25 27.21
C ASN A 193 -15.95 -19.37 26.24
N ILE A 194 -14.64 -19.51 25.99
CA ILE A 194 -14.06 -20.52 25.11
C ILE A 194 -13.01 -21.33 25.85
N THR A 195 -13.08 -22.66 25.76
CA THR A 195 -12.05 -23.53 26.36
C THR A 195 -10.82 -23.64 25.47
N LYS A 196 -9.66 -24.00 26.02
CA LYS A 196 -8.49 -24.30 25.19
C LYS A 196 -8.71 -25.59 24.39
N PRO A 197 -8.53 -25.60 23.06
CA PRO A 197 -8.69 -26.80 22.24
C PRO A 197 -7.44 -27.66 22.24
N ARG A 198 -7.60 -28.95 21.89
CA ARG A 198 -6.51 -29.78 21.36
C ARG A 198 -6.37 -29.47 19.88
N VAL A 199 -5.17 -29.10 19.44
CA VAL A 199 -4.89 -28.74 18.05
C VAL A 199 -4.13 -29.87 17.35
N ALA A 200 -4.54 -30.22 16.12
CA ALA A 200 -3.90 -31.25 15.31
C ALA A 200 -3.84 -30.85 13.83
N PRO A 201 -2.67 -30.89 13.17
CA PRO A 201 -2.57 -30.69 11.73
C PRO A 201 -2.90 -31.98 10.95
N SER A 202 -3.27 -31.85 9.69
CA SER A 202 -3.47 -32.97 8.76
C SER A 202 -2.19 -33.74 8.44
N SER A 203 -1.05 -33.06 8.54
CA SER A 203 0.28 -33.55 8.19
C SER A 203 1.33 -32.70 8.89
N GLY A 204 2.52 -33.29 9.13
CA GLY A 204 3.61 -32.60 9.81
C GLY A 204 3.36 -32.37 11.30
N MET A 205 4.15 -31.47 11.89
CA MET A 205 4.02 -31.03 13.27
C MET A 205 4.00 -29.51 13.29
N ILE A 206 3.17 -28.93 14.16
CA ILE A 206 3.10 -27.49 14.39
C ILE A 206 3.18 -27.23 15.90
N ASP A 207 3.65 -26.04 16.28
CA ASP A 207 3.47 -25.53 17.63
C ASP A 207 2.17 -24.70 17.69
N PRO A 208 1.10 -25.19 18.34
CA PRO A 208 -0.17 -24.48 18.39
C PRO A 208 -0.10 -23.14 19.14
N ALA A 209 0.92 -22.91 19.97
CA ALA A 209 1.07 -21.64 20.69
C ALA A 209 1.31 -20.47 19.72
N LEU A 210 2.05 -20.72 18.64
CA LEU A 210 2.38 -19.72 17.61
C LEU A 210 1.20 -19.34 16.71
N LEU A 211 0.05 -20.01 16.83
CA LEU A 211 -1.17 -19.61 16.10
C LEU A 211 -1.90 -18.46 16.79
N SER A 212 -1.55 -18.13 18.03
CA SER A 212 -2.34 -17.18 18.84
C SER A 212 -1.47 -16.38 19.82
N ASP A 213 -0.19 -16.23 19.51
CA ASP A 213 0.75 -15.47 20.35
C ASP A 213 0.62 -13.95 20.11
N GLY A 214 -0.06 -13.54 19.04
CA GLY A 214 -0.22 -12.15 18.64
C GLY A 214 1.05 -11.54 18.03
N ASP A 215 2.10 -12.33 17.79
CA ASP A 215 3.32 -11.92 17.12
C ASP A 215 3.32 -12.39 15.68
N LEU A 216 2.92 -11.49 14.78
CA LEU A 216 2.85 -11.79 13.35
C LEU A 216 4.22 -12.07 12.71
N LEU A 217 5.34 -11.92 13.43
CA LEU A 217 6.65 -12.33 12.94
C LEU A 217 6.91 -13.83 13.10
N THR A 218 6.23 -14.49 14.03
CA THR A 218 6.26 -15.95 14.17
C THR A 218 5.29 -16.58 13.18
N SER A 219 5.43 -17.89 12.96
CA SER A 219 4.52 -18.65 12.10
C SER A 219 4.64 -20.14 12.34
N VAL A 220 3.59 -20.87 11.98
CA VAL A 220 3.64 -22.32 11.75
C VAL A 220 3.60 -22.61 10.25
N THR A 221 4.18 -23.75 9.87
CA THR A 221 4.17 -24.25 8.50
C THR A 221 3.36 -25.54 8.42
N LEU A 222 2.38 -25.57 7.53
CA LEU A 222 1.52 -26.73 7.26
C LEU A 222 1.84 -27.27 5.86
N PRO A 223 2.32 -28.52 5.71
CA PRO A 223 2.55 -29.11 4.39
C PRO A 223 1.27 -29.15 3.55
N ALA A 224 1.37 -28.74 2.29
CA ALA A 224 0.23 -28.79 1.37
C ALA A 224 -0.22 -30.25 1.15
N ALA A 225 -1.52 -30.44 0.92
CA ALA A 225 -2.05 -31.75 0.55
C ALA A 225 -1.82 -32.02 -0.95
N PRO A 226 -1.95 -33.27 -1.41
CA PRO A 226 -1.96 -33.57 -2.85
C PRO A 226 -3.06 -32.80 -3.60
N GLU A 227 -2.87 -32.60 -4.90
CA GLU A 227 -3.86 -31.95 -5.78
C GLU A 227 -5.26 -32.58 -5.61
N GLY A 228 -6.29 -31.74 -5.47
CA GLY A 228 -7.67 -32.16 -5.23
C GLY A 228 -7.97 -32.61 -3.79
N LYS A 229 -7.02 -32.49 -2.86
CA LYS A 229 -7.19 -32.72 -1.43
C LYS A 229 -7.06 -31.41 -0.64
N GLN A 230 -7.28 -31.50 0.67
CA GLN A 230 -7.16 -30.38 1.60
C GLN A 230 -6.13 -30.69 2.68
N ALA A 231 -5.25 -29.74 2.96
CA ALA A 231 -4.51 -29.68 4.23
C ALA A 231 -5.37 -28.95 5.26
N TRP A 232 -5.25 -29.28 6.54
CA TRP A 232 -6.05 -28.62 7.57
C TRP A 232 -5.37 -28.57 8.93
N ILE A 233 -5.79 -27.61 9.76
CA ILE A 233 -5.51 -27.59 11.21
C ILE A 233 -6.86 -27.70 11.93
N GLU A 234 -7.02 -28.73 12.77
CA GLU A 234 -8.23 -29.01 13.53
C GLU A 234 -8.08 -28.58 14.99
N PHE A 235 -9.16 -28.02 15.53
CA PHE A 235 -9.34 -27.59 16.91
C PHE A 235 -10.45 -28.43 17.53
N ASP A 236 -10.11 -29.40 18.40
CA ASP A 236 -11.06 -30.19 19.19
C ASP A 236 -11.21 -29.58 20.59
N TYR A 237 -12.36 -28.98 20.86
CA TYR A 237 -12.64 -28.34 22.15
C TYR A 237 -13.11 -29.31 23.24
N GLY A 238 -13.29 -30.60 22.91
CA GLY A 238 -13.84 -31.61 23.82
C GLY A 238 -15.35 -31.50 24.04
N GLN A 239 -15.91 -30.30 23.93
CA GLN A 239 -17.33 -29.97 24.05
C GLN A 239 -17.71 -28.87 23.04
N PRO A 240 -19.00 -28.72 22.68
CA PRO A 240 -19.43 -27.68 21.75
C PRO A 240 -19.13 -26.27 22.27
N GLN A 241 -18.37 -25.49 21.50
CA GLN A 241 -18.11 -24.07 21.72
C GLN A 241 -18.94 -23.24 20.74
N ALA A 242 -19.27 -22.01 21.13
CA ALA A 242 -19.90 -21.04 20.23
C ALA A 242 -18.85 -20.09 19.69
N ILE A 243 -18.66 -20.06 18.38
CA ILE A 243 -17.69 -19.20 17.70
C ILE A 243 -18.44 -18.22 16.81
N ARG A 244 -18.00 -16.96 16.81
CA ARG A 244 -18.63 -15.85 16.10
C ARG A 244 -17.67 -15.10 15.19
N ALA A 245 -16.36 -15.26 15.38
CA ALA A 245 -15.37 -14.64 14.53
C ALA A 245 -14.09 -15.47 14.46
N ILE A 246 -13.28 -15.18 13.44
CA ILE A 246 -11.88 -15.58 13.35
C ILE A 246 -10.99 -14.38 13.14
N THR A 247 -9.73 -14.48 13.55
CA THR A 247 -8.63 -13.66 13.05
C THR A 247 -7.64 -14.59 12.35
N LEU A 248 -7.20 -14.23 11.14
CA LEU A 248 -6.26 -15.01 10.34
C LEU A 248 -5.22 -14.08 9.71
N ALA A 249 -3.93 -14.39 9.90
CA ALA A 249 -2.83 -13.84 9.13
C ALA A 249 -2.06 -14.99 8.47
N LEU A 250 -1.93 -14.92 7.15
CA LEU A 250 -1.15 -15.88 6.38
C LEU A 250 0.23 -15.30 6.05
N GLY A 251 1.20 -16.18 5.84
CA GLY A 251 2.51 -15.84 5.29
C GLY A 251 2.71 -16.48 3.92
N GLY A 252 3.95 -16.42 3.43
CA GLY A 252 4.33 -16.95 2.12
C GLY A 252 4.26 -15.90 1.01
N PRO A 253 4.70 -16.27 -0.21
CA PRO A 253 4.73 -15.35 -1.34
C PRO A 253 3.30 -14.94 -1.70
N VAL A 254 3.02 -13.63 -1.70
CA VAL A 254 1.80 -13.07 -2.26
C VAL A 254 1.99 -12.98 -3.77
N HIS A 255 1.00 -13.41 -4.56
CA HIS A 255 1.06 -13.28 -6.01
C HIS A 255 1.21 -11.80 -6.37
N PRO A 256 2.25 -11.37 -7.10
CA PRO A 256 2.50 -9.95 -7.33
C PRO A 256 1.38 -9.25 -8.11
N LEU A 257 0.74 -9.93 -9.07
CA LEU A 257 -0.47 -9.39 -9.71
C LEU A 257 -1.65 -9.25 -8.75
N ALA A 258 -1.72 -10.04 -7.67
CA ALA A 258 -2.77 -9.84 -6.65
C ALA A 258 -2.51 -8.57 -5.82
N LEU A 259 -1.23 -8.23 -5.57
CA LEU A 259 -0.84 -6.95 -4.98
C LEU A 259 -1.14 -5.78 -5.92
N PHE A 260 -0.90 -5.94 -7.23
CA PHE A 260 -1.11 -4.90 -8.24
C PHE A 260 -2.59 -4.69 -8.61
N MET A 261 -3.35 -5.77 -8.80
CA MET A 261 -4.74 -5.71 -9.27
C MET A 261 -5.78 -5.73 -8.14
N GLY A 262 -5.35 -5.94 -6.89
CA GLY A 262 -6.26 -6.08 -5.74
C GLY A 262 -7.16 -7.32 -5.82
N THR A 263 -6.84 -8.30 -6.67
CA THR A 263 -7.58 -9.55 -6.85
C THR A 263 -6.78 -10.73 -6.31
N GLY A 264 -7.18 -11.31 -5.18
CA GLY A 264 -6.56 -12.51 -4.64
C GLY A 264 -7.32 -13.81 -4.99
N ILE A 265 -6.63 -14.94 -4.91
CA ILE A 265 -7.23 -16.29 -4.94
C ILE A 265 -7.90 -16.56 -3.59
N ASP A 266 -9.18 -16.96 -3.57
CA ASP A 266 -9.93 -17.30 -2.35
C ASP A 266 -9.06 -17.98 -1.27
N GLY A 267 -9.12 -17.46 -0.05
CA GLY A 267 -8.34 -17.98 1.08
C GLY A 267 -8.83 -19.34 1.58
N PRO A 268 -8.20 -19.88 2.65
CA PRO A 268 -8.65 -21.13 3.27
C PRO A 268 -10.10 -21.09 3.74
N GLU A 269 -10.70 -22.26 3.84
CA GLU A 269 -12.07 -22.44 4.31
C GLU A 269 -12.09 -22.72 5.82
N LEU A 270 -13.01 -22.08 6.54
CA LEU A 270 -13.33 -22.44 7.91
C LEU A 270 -14.47 -23.44 7.92
N LEU A 271 -14.24 -24.59 8.55
CA LEU A 271 -15.21 -25.68 8.67
C LEU A 271 -15.57 -25.94 10.14
N ALA A 272 -16.76 -26.48 10.38
CA ALA A 272 -17.19 -26.97 11.69
C ALA A 272 -17.75 -28.40 11.63
N SER A 273 -17.61 -29.13 12.73
CA SER A 273 -18.18 -30.48 12.89
C SER A 273 -18.57 -30.75 14.34
N ASP A 274 -19.65 -31.51 14.53
CA ASP A 274 -20.11 -31.97 15.84
C ASP A 274 -19.52 -33.35 16.19
N ASP A 275 -19.15 -34.14 15.17
CA ASP A 275 -18.70 -35.54 15.31
C ASP A 275 -17.22 -35.77 14.90
N GLY A 276 -16.56 -34.74 14.38
CA GLY A 276 -15.17 -34.79 13.89
C GLY A 276 -15.01 -35.56 12.57
N ARG A 277 -16.11 -35.91 11.90
CA ARG A 277 -16.12 -36.69 10.65
C ARG A 277 -16.80 -35.93 9.52
N ARG A 278 -17.97 -35.37 9.77
CA ARG A 278 -18.74 -34.61 8.79
C ARG A 278 -18.56 -33.12 9.07
N PHE A 279 -17.85 -32.47 8.15
CA PHE A 279 -17.57 -31.04 8.23
C PHE A 279 -18.52 -30.26 7.32
N ARG A 280 -19.01 -29.14 7.82
CA ARG A 280 -19.80 -28.15 7.08
C ARG A 280 -19.00 -26.86 6.95
N SER A 281 -19.11 -26.20 5.81
CA SER A 281 -18.51 -24.88 5.58
C SER A 281 -19.18 -23.83 6.45
N ILE A 282 -18.37 -22.97 7.06
CA ILE A 282 -18.81 -21.73 7.70
C ILE A 282 -18.60 -20.56 6.73
N LEU A 283 -17.36 -20.41 6.24
CA LEU A 283 -16.97 -19.36 5.31
C LEU A 283 -15.68 -19.73 4.59
N THR A 284 -15.45 -19.08 3.45
CA THR A 284 -14.15 -18.98 2.79
C THR A 284 -13.52 -17.65 3.17
N THR A 285 -12.25 -17.66 3.59
CA THR A 285 -11.61 -16.42 4.01
C THR A 285 -11.29 -15.51 2.82
N PRO A 286 -11.31 -14.18 3.03
CA PRO A 286 -11.00 -13.25 1.96
C PRO A 286 -9.57 -13.42 1.46
N SER A 287 -9.39 -13.18 0.17
CA SER A 287 -8.13 -13.34 -0.54
C SER A 287 -7.32 -12.05 -0.74
N GLY A 288 -7.87 -10.91 -0.37
CA GLY A 288 -7.24 -9.60 -0.51
C GLY A 288 -7.75 -8.60 0.52
N GLY A 289 -7.04 -7.47 0.62
CA GLY A 289 -7.22 -6.48 1.67
C GLY A 289 -6.00 -6.44 2.59
N ALA A 290 -6.24 -6.17 3.87
CA ALA A 290 -5.17 -6.08 4.87
C ALA A 290 -4.41 -7.41 5.07
N PRO A 291 -3.14 -7.37 5.53
CA PRO A 291 -2.35 -8.59 5.76
C PRO A 291 -2.95 -9.58 6.78
N GLN A 292 -3.82 -9.09 7.65
CA GLN A 292 -4.61 -9.87 8.59
C GLN A 292 -6.09 -9.63 8.34
N HIS A 293 -6.89 -10.69 8.43
CA HIS A 293 -8.34 -10.61 8.31
C HIS A 293 -9.02 -11.07 9.59
N THR A 294 -9.80 -10.18 10.20
CA THR A 294 -10.78 -10.54 11.22
C THR A 294 -12.16 -10.64 10.59
N VAL A 295 -12.74 -11.84 10.56
CA VAL A 295 -14.03 -12.09 9.89
C VAL A 295 -15.06 -12.50 10.94
N THR A 296 -16.18 -11.78 10.96
CA THR A 296 -17.30 -12.06 11.88
C THR A 296 -18.46 -12.69 11.12
N PHE A 297 -19.10 -13.69 11.72
CA PHE A 297 -20.18 -14.48 11.14
C PHE A 297 -21.24 -14.81 12.21
N PRO A 298 -22.46 -15.24 11.82
CA PRO A 298 -23.45 -15.73 12.78
C PRO A 298 -22.89 -16.84 13.67
N GLU A 299 -23.34 -16.94 14.92
CA GLU A 299 -22.83 -17.95 15.85
C GLU A 299 -22.91 -19.36 15.25
N VAL A 300 -21.76 -20.03 15.19
CA VAL A 300 -21.68 -21.45 14.87
C VAL A 300 -21.25 -22.21 16.12
N ARG A 301 -22.12 -23.11 16.57
CA ARG A 301 -21.85 -24.01 17.67
C ARG A 301 -21.38 -25.38 17.16
N ALA A 302 -20.19 -25.80 17.57
CA ALA A 302 -19.62 -27.09 17.21
C ALA A 302 -18.52 -27.50 18.19
N ARG A 303 -18.17 -28.78 18.21
CA ARG A 303 -17.02 -29.28 19.00
C ARG A 303 -15.69 -29.14 18.26
N TYR A 304 -15.72 -29.34 16.94
CA TYR A 304 -14.55 -29.34 16.08
C TYR A 304 -14.62 -28.18 15.10
N TYR A 305 -13.50 -27.48 14.92
CA TYR A 305 -13.32 -26.48 13.87
C TYR A 305 -12.07 -26.82 13.05
N ARG A 306 -12.09 -26.56 11.74
CA ARG A 306 -10.92 -26.73 10.87
C ARG A 306 -10.66 -25.48 10.04
N LEU A 307 -9.42 -25.05 10.00
CA LEU A 307 -8.91 -24.19 8.94
C LEU A 307 -8.37 -25.09 7.82
N ALA A 308 -8.99 -25.07 6.65
CA ALA A 308 -8.71 -26.00 5.55
C ALA A 308 -8.21 -25.28 4.30
N PHE A 309 -7.09 -25.75 3.76
CA PHE A 309 -6.43 -25.23 2.57
C PHE A 309 -6.61 -26.23 1.43
N ALA A 310 -7.31 -25.83 0.37
CA ALA A 310 -7.49 -26.68 -0.80
C ALA A 310 -6.28 -26.60 -1.74
N THR A 311 -5.72 -27.74 -2.11
CA THR A 311 -4.68 -27.80 -3.15
C THR A 311 -5.37 -27.88 -4.51
N ARG A 312 -5.40 -26.76 -5.25
CA ARG A 312 -5.99 -26.66 -6.58
C ARG A 312 -4.95 -26.83 -7.68
N LYS A 313 -5.39 -27.28 -8.85
CA LYS A 313 -4.60 -27.20 -10.08
C LYS A 313 -4.49 -25.73 -10.47
N ASP A 314 -3.29 -25.32 -10.87
CA ASP A 314 -2.96 -23.91 -11.11
C ASP A 314 -3.89 -23.26 -12.15
N PRO A 315 -4.55 -22.12 -11.86
CA PRO A 315 -5.12 -21.30 -12.91
C PRO A 315 -3.96 -20.78 -13.76
N LYS A 316 -3.95 -21.09 -15.06
CA LYS A 316 -2.99 -20.49 -16.00
C LYS A 316 -3.23 -18.97 -16.05
N ILE A 317 -2.53 -18.21 -15.21
CA ILE A 317 -2.54 -16.74 -15.20
C ILE A 317 -1.72 -16.17 -16.38
N SER A 318 -0.98 -17.04 -17.08
CA SER A 318 0.09 -16.73 -18.04
C SER A 318 -0.28 -16.01 -19.35
N ASN A 319 -1.45 -15.39 -19.48
CA ASN A 319 -1.82 -14.71 -20.74
C ASN A 319 -2.35 -13.28 -20.60
N LEU A 320 -2.35 -12.66 -19.41
CA LEU A 320 -2.87 -11.29 -19.27
C LEU A 320 -1.82 -10.18 -19.45
N PHE A 321 -0.53 -10.46 -19.16
CA PHE A 321 0.55 -9.47 -19.25
C PHE A 321 1.88 -10.15 -19.61
N ASP A 322 2.17 -10.30 -20.91
CA ASP A 322 3.51 -10.65 -21.40
C ASP A 322 4.40 -9.38 -21.28
N ILE A 323 4.87 -9.07 -20.08
CA ILE A 323 5.78 -7.94 -19.85
C ILE A 323 7.20 -8.43 -20.09
N GLU A 324 7.79 -8.00 -21.20
CA GLU A 324 9.15 -8.34 -21.60
C GLU A 324 10.14 -7.97 -20.48
N GLY A 325 10.83 -8.97 -19.92
CA GLY A 325 11.80 -8.81 -18.82
C GLY A 325 11.29 -9.20 -17.42
N MET A 326 10.04 -9.65 -17.26
CA MET A 326 9.48 -10.09 -15.98
C MET A 326 9.18 -11.60 -15.99
N ASP A 327 9.98 -12.41 -15.28
CA ASP A 327 9.73 -13.84 -15.11
C ASP A 327 8.68 -14.08 -14.01
N LEU A 328 7.44 -14.36 -14.41
CA LEU A 328 6.33 -14.69 -13.50
C LEU A 328 6.18 -16.20 -13.24
N SER A 329 7.04 -17.04 -13.84
CA SER A 329 6.92 -18.51 -13.78
C SER A 329 7.11 -19.10 -12.38
N SER A 330 7.81 -18.38 -11.48
CA SER A 330 7.95 -18.78 -10.07
C SER A 330 6.62 -18.76 -9.30
N PHE A 331 5.60 -18.06 -9.82
CA PHE A 331 4.27 -17.96 -9.22
C PHE A 331 3.26 -18.97 -9.80
N GLU A 332 3.64 -19.76 -10.81
CA GLU A 332 2.81 -20.80 -11.45
C GLU A 332 2.84 -22.16 -10.70
N LYS A 333 3.65 -22.28 -9.64
CA LYS A 333 3.70 -23.51 -8.84
C LYS A 333 2.83 -23.37 -7.60
N PRO A 334 1.85 -24.27 -7.36
CA PRO A 334 1.14 -24.32 -6.10
C PRO A 334 2.14 -24.41 -4.94
N PRO A 335 1.90 -23.70 -3.83
CA PRO A 335 2.84 -23.71 -2.71
C PRO A 335 2.92 -25.14 -2.14
N SER A 336 4.14 -25.60 -1.85
CA SER A 336 4.37 -26.89 -1.20
C SER A 336 3.96 -26.89 0.28
N GLU A 337 3.77 -25.71 0.86
CA GLU A 337 3.43 -25.49 2.25
C GLU A 337 2.60 -24.21 2.43
N HIS A 338 1.78 -24.19 3.47
CA HIS A 338 1.03 -23.01 3.91
C HIS A 338 1.71 -22.44 5.14
N ILE A 339 2.00 -21.14 5.12
CA ILE A 339 2.57 -20.41 6.26
C ILE A 339 1.40 -19.69 6.95
N ILE A 340 1.21 -19.96 8.24
CA ILE A 340 0.16 -19.34 9.05
C ILE A 340 0.85 -18.58 10.18
N ARG A 341 0.69 -17.25 10.20
CA ARG A 341 1.27 -16.36 11.20
C ARG A 341 0.39 -16.20 12.43
N GLU A 342 -0.92 -16.20 12.24
CA GLU A 342 -1.90 -16.10 13.32
C GLU A 342 -3.20 -16.76 12.87
N PHE A 343 -3.84 -17.53 13.74
CA PHE A 343 -5.20 -18.02 13.59
C PHE A 343 -5.90 -18.19 14.95
N VAL A 344 -6.89 -17.33 15.20
CA VAL A 344 -7.66 -17.31 16.45
C VAL A 344 -9.15 -17.48 16.19
N LEU A 345 -9.80 -18.36 16.94
CA LEU A 345 -11.25 -18.53 17.00
C LEU A 345 -11.80 -17.72 18.19
N HIS A 346 -12.74 -16.80 17.93
CA HIS A 346 -13.31 -15.91 18.95
C HIS A 346 -14.75 -16.30 19.28
N ALA A 347 -15.09 -16.38 20.56
CA ALA A 347 -16.44 -16.62 21.03
C ALA A 347 -17.25 -15.31 21.15
N ALA A 348 -16.60 -14.19 21.44
CA ALA A 348 -17.21 -12.87 21.38
C ALA A 348 -17.11 -12.27 19.96
N PRO A 349 -18.07 -11.42 19.57
CA PRO A 349 -18.04 -10.76 18.27
C PRO A 349 -16.80 -9.85 18.12
N ARG A 350 -16.43 -9.57 16.87
CA ARG A 350 -15.39 -8.62 16.49
C ARG A 350 -15.95 -7.62 15.48
N ILE A 351 -15.25 -6.51 15.27
CA ILE A 351 -15.53 -5.67 14.12
C ILE A 351 -15.12 -6.47 12.88
N ASN A 352 -16.09 -6.76 12.01
CA ASN A 352 -15.83 -7.48 10.77
C ASN A 352 -14.87 -6.66 9.90
N ARG A 353 -13.79 -7.26 9.41
CA ARG A 353 -12.78 -6.64 8.54
C ARG A 353 -12.28 -5.31 9.11
N PHE A 354 -11.99 -5.27 10.42
CA PHE A 354 -11.57 -4.03 11.08
C PHE A 354 -10.27 -3.50 10.50
N GLU A 355 -9.38 -4.39 10.06
CA GLU A 355 -8.10 -4.05 9.46
C GLU A 355 -8.31 -3.21 8.18
N ASP A 356 -9.22 -3.64 7.31
CA ASP A 356 -9.60 -2.89 6.10
C ASP A 356 -10.35 -1.59 6.42
N LYS A 357 -11.28 -1.62 7.39
CA LYS A 357 -12.03 -0.44 7.83
C LYS A 357 -11.15 0.60 8.50
N ALA A 358 -10.04 0.18 9.09
CA ALA A 358 -9.00 1.03 9.66
C ALA A 358 -7.94 1.44 8.61
N ALA A 359 -8.17 1.19 7.32
CA ALA A 359 -7.32 1.61 6.22
C ALA A 359 -5.88 1.05 6.25
N PHE A 360 -5.68 -0.16 6.77
CA PHE A 360 -4.41 -0.89 6.60
C PHE A 360 -4.21 -1.47 5.19
N ALA A 361 -5.24 -1.40 4.35
CA ALA A 361 -5.18 -1.68 2.93
C ALA A 361 -6.24 -0.84 2.19
N ALA A 362 -6.02 -0.64 0.89
CA ALA A 362 -7.02 -0.06 0.00
C ALA A 362 -8.06 -1.14 -0.36
N THR A 363 -9.19 -1.15 0.34
CA THR A 363 -10.22 -2.17 0.16
C THR A 363 -11.48 -1.59 -0.47
N PRO A 364 -11.86 -2.02 -1.69
CA PRO A 364 -13.06 -1.52 -2.34
C PRO A 364 -14.33 -2.04 -1.63
N ARG A 365 -15.45 -1.33 -1.82
CA ARG A 365 -16.79 -1.77 -1.38
C ARG A 365 -16.89 -2.06 0.13
N LEU A 366 -16.23 -1.23 0.96
CA LEU A 366 -16.28 -1.35 2.44
C LEU A 366 -17.70 -1.46 3.02
N GLY A 367 -18.71 -0.87 2.36
CA GLY A 367 -20.12 -0.98 2.76
C GLY A 367 -20.67 -2.41 2.73
N GLU A 368 -20.10 -3.30 1.90
CA GLU A 368 -20.45 -4.73 1.86
C GLU A 368 -19.82 -5.52 3.03
N LEU A 369 -18.84 -4.94 3.73
CA LEU A 369 -18.12 -5.57 4.83
C LEU A 369 -18.72 -5.22 6.20
N ALA A 370 -20.03 -4.97 6.28
CA ALA A 370 -20.69 -4.54 7.51
C ALA A 370 -20.40 -5.48 8.69
N THR A 371 -20.28 -4.91 9.89
CA THR A 371 -20.21 -5.71 11.12
C THR A 371 -21.64 -6.13 11.47
N PRO A 372 -21.92 -7.43 11.68
CA PRO A 372 -23.24 -7.86 12.15
C PRO A 372 -23.64 -7.14 13.44
N ALA A 373 -24.92 -6.82 13.57
CA ALA A 373 -25.43 -6.23 14.81
C ALA A 373 -25.25 -7.22 15.98
N VAL A 374 -24.93 -6.68 17.16
CA VAL A 374 -24.73 -7.44 18.39
C VAL A 374 -25.51 -6.79 19.51
N GLU A 375 -25.83 -7.57 20.54
CA GLU A 375 -26.42 -7.02 21.77
C GLU A 375 -25.47 -5.97 22.39
N PRO A 376 -25.99 -4.88 22.97
CA PRO A 376 -25.17 -3.79 23.52
C PRO A 376 -24.10 -4.26 24.51
N GLU A 377 -24.38 -5.29 25.30
CA GLU A 377 -23.46 -5.84 26.31
C GLU A 377 -22.26 -6.57 25.70
N ALA A 378 -22.36 -6.98 24.43
CA ALA A 378 -21.25 -7.59 23.69
C ALA A 378 -20.28 -6.53 23.12
N ALA A 379 -20.65 -5.25 23.16
CA ALA A 379 -19.81 -4.13 22.75
C ALA A 379 -19.17 -3.44 23.96
N ILE A 380 -17.99 -2.86 23.75
CA ILE A 380 -17.35 -2.01 24.75
C ILE A 380 -18.06 -0.66 24.75
N ALA A 381 -18.71 -0.32 25.87
CA ALA A 381 -19.36 0.98 26.03
C ALA A 381 -18.31 2.11 26.02
N LYS A 382 -18.59 3.19 25.27
CA LYS A 382 -17.63 4.28 25.06
C LYS A 382 -17.26 5.01 26.36
N ASP A 383 -18.20 5.17 27.28
CA ASP A 383 -18.00 5.74 28.61
C ASP A 383 -17.24 4.80 29.57
N GLY A 384 -17.14 3.51 29.23
CA GLY A 384 -16.30 2.52 29.91
C GLY A 384 -14.83 2.51 29.47
N VAL A 385 -14.45 3.34 28.48
CA VAL A 385 -13.07 3.49 28.01
C VAL A 385 -12.38 4.59 28.81
N ILE A 386 -11.23 4.26 29.40
CA ILE A 386 -10.43 5.16 30.23
C ILE A 386 -9.18 5.55 29.46
N ASP A 387 -8.96 6.85 29.28
CA ASP A 387 -7.71 7.37 28.73
C ASP A 387 -6.63 7.40 29.83
N LEU A 388 -5.57 6.63 29.61
CA LEU A 388 -4.39 6.49 30.47
C LEU A 388 -3.14 7.14 29.83
N THR A 389 -3.28 7.87 28.73
CA THR A 389 -2.15 8.40 27.95
C THR A 389 -1.21 9.24 28.83
N ALA A 390 -1.76 10.16 29.63
CA ALA A 390 -0.98 10.99 30.55
C ALA A 390 -0.42 10.25 31.77
N LYS A 391 -0.84 9.00 32.02
CA LYS A 391 -0.39 8.18 33.16
C LYS A 391 0.78 7.26 32.82
N MET A 392 0.99 6.96 31.54
CA MET A 392 2.16 6.20 31.11
C MET A 392 3.39 7.12 31.10
N ARG A 393 4.45 6.71 31.79
CA ARG A 393 5.74 7.41 31.77
C ARG A 393 6.49 7.11 30.46
N ARG A 394 7.52 7.91 30.17
CA ARG A 394 8.32 7.79 28.92
C ARG A 394 9.03 6.44 28.77
N ASP A 395 9.31 5.75 29.87
CA ASP A 395 9.89 4.41 29.88
C ASP A 395 8.83 3.30 29.65
N GLY A 396 7.56 3.67 29.44
CA GLY A 396 6.44 2.75 29.26
C GLY A 396 5.83 2.24 30.56
N THR A 397 6.33 2.66 31.73
CA THR A 397 5.74 2.26 33.01
C THR A 397 4.39 2.95 33.25
N LEU A 398 3.44 2.18 33.77
CA LEU A 398 2.11 2.65 34.14
C LEU A 398 1.87 2.36 35.62
N ASP A 399 1.52 3.41 36.37
CA ASP A 399 1.01 3.31 37.74
C ASP A 399 -0.48 3.64 37.72
N TRP A 400 -1.31 2.63 37.94
CA TRP A 400 -2.76 2.78 37.87
C TRP A 400 -3.44 1.83 38.85
N ILE A 401 -4.50 2.30 39.51
CA ILE A 401 -5.39 1.47 40.33
C ILE A 401 -6.67 1.27 39.50
N PRO A 402 -6.76 0.21 38.68
CA PRO A 402 -7.99 -0.11 37.98
C PRO A 402 -9.11 -0.44 38.98
N PRO A 403 -10.37 -0.06 38.71
CA PRO A 403 -11.51 -0.61 39.42
C PRO A 403 -11.52 -2.15 39.35
N ALA A 404 -12.14 -2.82 40.33
CA ALA A 404 -12.22 -4.29 40.34
C ALA A 404 -12.71 -4.89 39.01
N GLY A 405 -12.13 -6.03 38.64
CA GLY A 405 -12.41 -6.77 37.40
C GLY A 405 -11.20 -6.87 36.47
N GLN A 406 -11.37 -7.54 35.34
CA GLN A 406 -10.30 -7.72 34.35
C GLN A 406 -10.29 -6.56 33.34
N TRP A 407 -9.11 -5.99 33.11
CA TRP A 407 -8.90 -4.86 32.21
C TRP A 407 -7.98 -5.21 31.05
N THR A 408 -8.25 -4.60 29.91
CA THR A 408 -7.37 -4.57 28.74
C THR A 408 -6.82 -3.18 28.62
N VAL A 409 -5.50 -3.06 28.57
CA VAL A 409 -4.81 -1.81 28.23
C VAL A 409 -4.25 -1.96 26.82
N LEU A 410 -4.66 -1.06 25.94
CA LEU A 410 -4.09 -0.90 24.61
C LEU A 410 -3.12 0.29 24.63
N ARG A 411 -1.87 0.02 24.32
CA ARG A 411 -0.87 1.06 24.05
C ARG A 411 -0.79 1.21 22.54
N PHE A 412 -1.37 2.28 22.02
CA PHE A 412 -1.28 2.65 20.62
C PHE A 412 -0.02 3.47 20.38
N GLY A 413 0.63 3.19 19.27
CA GLY A 413 1.65 4.03 18.69
C GLY A 413 1.56 3.98 17.17
N TYR A 414 2.63 4.41 16.53
CA TYR A 414 2.74 4.37 15.09
C TYR A 414 4.17 4.05 14.65
N SER A 415 4.29 3.35 13.52
CA SER A 415 5.55 3.07 12.84
C SER A 415 5.42 3.34 11.34
N LEU A 416 6.49 3.20 10.58
CA LEU A 416 6.45 3.53 9.15
C LEU A 416 5.75 2.42 8.35
N LEU A 417 5.25 2.81 7.17
CA LEU A 417 5.03 1.84 6.09
C LEU A 417 6.34 1.35 5.48
N GLY A 418 7.36 2.21 5.44
CA GLY A 418 8.67 1.88 4.86
C GLY A 418 8.67 1.78 3.33
N ILE A 419 7.67 2.36 2.66
CA ILE A 419 7.56 2.37 1.20
C ILE A 419 8.42 3.51 0.66
N ASN A 420 9.09 3.26 -0.47
CA ASN A 420 9.93 4.23 -1.17
C ASN A 420 9.35 4.60 -2.53
N ASN A 421 9.78 5.75 -3.07
CA ASN A 421 9.54 6.09 -4.46
C ASN A 421 10.18 5.07 -5.41
N HIS A 422 9.58 4.88 -6.57
CA HIS A 422 10.05 3.91 -7.55
C HIS A 422 9.58 4.25 -8.98
N PRO A 423 10.18 3.61 -9.99
CA PRO A 423 11.47 2.92 -9.98
C PRO A 423 12.59 3.95 -10.13
N ALA A 424 13.25 4.27 -9.02
CA ALA A 424 14.33 5.25 -8.96
C ALA A 424 15.69 4.54 -8.81
N SER A 425 16.77 5.21 -9.21
CA SER A 425 18.11 4.69 -8.92
C SER A 425 18.37 4.68 -7.40
N PRO A 426 19.27 3.83 -6.88
CA PRO A 426 19.49 3.71 -5.44
C PRO A 426 19.80 5.04 -4.74
N GLU A 427 20.59 5.91 -5.37
CA GLU A 427 20.94 7.24 -4.85
C GLU A 427 19.76 8.24 -4.82
N ALA A 428 18.69 7.97 -5.56
CA ALA A 428 17.49 8.81 -5.63
C ALA A 428 16.27 8.14 -4.97
N THR A 429 16.46 6.96 -4.37
CA THR A 429 15.41 6.18 -3.70
C THR A 429 15.38 6.50 -2.21
N GLY A 430 14.20 6.77 -1.67
CA GLY A 430 13.98 6.87 -0.23
C GLY A 430 12.51 6.96 0.15
N LEU A 431 12.26 7.17 1.44
CA LEU A 431 10.93 7.04 2.02
C LEU A 431 9.91 7.95 1.35
N GLU A 432 8.72 7.42 1.10
CA GLU A 432 7.55 8.20 0.71
C GLU A 432 7.15 9.17 1.83
N VAL A 433 6.94 10.44 1.47
CA VAL A 433 6.50 11.47 2.42
C VAL A 433 5.10 11.16 2.97
N ASP A 434 4.84 11.53 4.23
CA ASP A 434 3.53 11.47 4.87
C ASP A 434 2.53 12.35 4.12
N LYS A 435 1.62 11.72 3.37
CA LYS A 435 0.65 12.43 2.52
C LYS A 435 -0.45 13.12 3.31
N LEU A 436 -0.66 12.75 4.56
CA LEU A 436 -1.64 13.38 5.45
C LEU A 436 -1.04 14.61 6.16
N SER A 437 0.27 14.85 6.05
CA SER A 437 0.96 16.01 6.62
C SER A 437 1.29 17.05 5.56
N GLY A 438 0.50 18.12 5.49
CA GLY A 438 0.76 19.23 4.56
C GLY A 438 2.14 19.88 4.73
N SER A 439 2.67 19.92 5.96
CA SER A 439 4.04 20.40 6.22
C SER A 439 5.12 19.46 5.69
N ALA A 440 4.92 18.14 5.79
CA ALA A 440 5.87 17.16 5.26
C ALA A 440 5.88 17.20 3.73
N VAL A 441 4.69 17.19 3.10
CA VAL A 441 4.55 17.32 1.64
C VAL A 441 5.18 18.61 1.13
N LYS A 442 4.96 19.74 1.82
CA LYS A 442 5.61 21.00 1.48
C LYS A 442 7.13 20.89 1.53
N ALA A 443 7.70 20.38 2.63
CA ALA A 443 9.15 20.24 2.79
C ALA A 443 9.75 19.33 1.70
N TYR A 444 9.04 18.26 1.34
CA TYR A 444 9.42 17.39 0.23
C TYR A 444 9.52 18.15 -1.10
N PHE A 445 8.44 18.84 -1.49
CA PHE A 445 8.39 19.54 -2.78
C PHE A 445 9.31 20.77 -2.83
N GLU A 446 9.52 21.49 -1.72
CA GLU A 446 10.50 22.57 -1.66
C GLU A 446 11.91 22.02 -1.97
N ASN A 447 12.32 20.95 -1.31
CA ASN A 447 13.62 20.34 -1.57
C ASN A 447 13.73 19.74 -2.98
N TYR A 448 12.69 19.04 -3.45
CA TYR A 448 12.67 18.44 -4.78
C TYR A 448 12.75 19.49 -5.89
N LEU A 449 11.95 20.55 -5.81
CA LEU A 449 11.94 21.61 -6.81
C LEU A 449 13.17 22.51 -6.74
N ASP A 450 13.80 22.68 -5.58
CA ASP A 450 15.08 23.38 -5.49
C ASP A 450 16.21 22.62 -6.22
N GLN A 451 16.19 21.28 -6.20
CA GLN A 451 17.14 20.48 -7.00
C GLN A 451 16.94 20.68 -8.52
N TYR A 452 15.68 20.70 -8.98
CA TYR A 452 15.38 20.95 -10.40
C TYR A 452 15.61 22.41 -10.80
N LYS A 453 15.43 23.36 -9.90
CA LYS A 453 15.77 24.77 -10.13
C LYS A 453 17.26 24.94 -10.43
N ASP A 454 18.10 24.24 -9.67
CA ASP A 454 19.55 24.17 -9.89
C ASP A 454 19.87 23.46 -11.22
N ALA A 455 19.28 22.29 -11.46
CA ALA A 455 19.51 21.51 -12.67
C ALA A 455 19.05 22.19 -13.97
N ALA A 456 17.92 22.91 -13.95
CA ALA A 456 17.36 23.59 -15.12
C ALA A 456 18.11 24.86 -15.51
N GLY A 457 19.05 25.34 -14.68
CA GLY A 457 19.89 26.50 -15.01
C GLY A 457 19.11 27.80 -15.24
N GLY A 458 18.03 28.03 -14.48
CA GLY A 458 17.16 29.20 -14.59
C GLY A 458 15.95 29.04 -15.52
N LEU A 459 15.78 27.88 -16.15
CA LEU A 459 14.64 27.54 -17.01
C LEU A 459 13.57 26.73 -16.25
N MET A 460 13.07 27.29 -15.15
CA MET A 460 11.96 26.71 -14.37
C MET A 460 10.90 27.78 -14.09
N GLY A 461 9.63 27.43 -14.27
CA GLY A 461 8.47 28.30 -14.08
C GLY A 461 7.92 28.82 -15.41
N LYS A 462 8.17 30.10 -15.74
CA LYS A 462 7.58 30.73 -16.93
C LYS A 462 8.13 30.23 -18.28
N ARG A 463 9.30 29.58 -18.27
CA ARG A 463 10.05 29.07 -19.42
C ARG A 463 10.75 27.77 -19.03
N GLY A 464 10.99 26.88 -20.00
CA GLY A 464 11.53 25.55 -19.77
C GLY A 464 10.58 24.67 -18.96
N LEU A 465 11.04 24.18 -17.81
CA LEU A 465 10.28 23.31 -16.91
C LEU A 465 9.10 24.07 -16.28
N GLY A 466 7.88 23.81 -16.78
CA GLY A 466 6.67 24.51 -16.35
C GLY A 466 5.69 23.67 -15.53
N TYR A 467 5.84 22.34 -15.56
CA TYR A 467 4.82 21.40 -15.07
C TYR A 467 5.41 20.27 -14.21
N ILE A 468 4.59 19.75 -13.32
CA ILE A 468 4.87 18.56 -12.50
C ILE A 468 3.73 17.57 -12.75
N ILE A 469 4.06 16.29 -12.78
CA ILE A 469 3.10 15.20 -12.86
C ILE A 469 3.20 14.39 -11.58
N THR A 470 2.09 14.27 -10.88
CA THR A 470 1.87 13.25 -9.86
C THR A 470 1.26 12.04 -10.56
N ASP A 471 1.99 10.94 -10.62
CA ASP A 471 1.60 9.76 -11.39
C ASP A 471 0.52 8.94 -10.65
N SER A 472 0.30 7.70 -11.04
CA SER A 472 -0.61 6.81 -10.34
C SER A 472 -0.04 6.39 -8.97
N TRP A 473 -0.95 6.17 -8.02
CA TRP A 473 -0.61 5.92 -6.62
C TRP A 473 -0.13 4.48 -6.39
N GLU A 474 1.15 4.33 -6.02
CA GLU A 474 1.77 3.02 -5.74
C GLU A 474 2.42 2.97 -4.34
N ALA A 475 2.02 3.88 -3.43
CA ALA A 475 2.64 4.08 -2.13
C ALA A 475 1.91 3.42 -0.94
N GLY A 476 1.02 2.45 -1.20
CA GLY A 476 0.31 1.69 -0.16
C GLY A 476 -0.78 2.48 0.58
N ALA A 477 -1.13 2.06 1.80
CA ALA A 477 -2.22 2.66 2.58
C ALA A 477 -1.74 3.15 3.95
N GLN A 478 -1.69 4.48 4.15
CA GLN A 478 -1.43 5.07 5.46
C GLN A 478 -2.73 5.35 6.22
N ASN A 479 -2.70 5.19 7.54
CA ASN A 479 -3.84 5.46 8.41
C ASN A 479 -3.49 6.29 9.65
N TRP A 480 -2.30 6.91 9.69
CA TRP A 480 -1.89 7.78 10.79
C TRP A 480 -1.05 8.97 10.32
N THR A 481 -1.16 10.10 11.05
CA THR A 481 -0.26 11.25 11.01
C THR A 481 -0.30 11.99 12.36
N ASP A 482 0.73 12.76 12.69
CA ASP A 482 0.88 13.40 14.01
C ASP A 482 -0.27 14.37 14.36
N GLY A 483 -0.98 14.92 13.36
CA GLY A 483 -2.12 15.84 13.54
C GLY A 483 -3.50 15.18 13.49
N MET A 484 -3.60 13.85 13.60
CA MET A 484 -4.86 13.11 13.44
C MET A 484 -5.79 13.17 14.67
N ILE A 485 -5.24 13.29 15.88
CA ILE A 485 -6.00 13.32 17.15
C ILE A 485 -5.79 14.58 17.95
#